data_AF-A0AAW7VU31-F1
#
_entry.id   AF-A0AAW7VU31-F1
#
_cell.length_a   1.000
_cell.length_b   1.000
_cell.length_c   1.000
_cell.angle_alpha   90.00
_cell.angle_beta   90.00
_cell.angle_gamma   90.00
#
_symmetry.space_group_name_H-M   'P 1'
#
loop_
_entity.id
_entity.type
_entity.pdbx_description
1 polymer ?
#
loop_
_entity_poly.entity_id
_entity_poly.type
_entity_poly.pdbx_seq_one_letter_code
_entity_poly.pdbx_strand_id
1 'polypeptide(L)'
;MPDRSEHVLSDILAPGLHVVVVGTAVGNVSAREGHYYSNIQNSFWRRLFLAGLTDVILRPKDELKLLEYGIGVTDLNKTVAQGNNRGLAYDHQGFLDRVLPLTPAWVVFNGAEHAKKHARFNGHRYDGFGLQEWKLGESRVFVAPGSSPQVRDARLCMDNTGERRAAIDYWLEMGQLVTSDVRVGETDRQQ
;
A
#
# COMPACT_ATOMS: atom_id res chain seq x y z
N MET A 1 4.24 -23.67 5.55
CA MET A 1 4.45 -22.33 4.96
C MET A 1 4.60 -22.53 3.46
N PRO A 2 3.82 -21.86 2.60
CA PRO A 2 4.03 -21.96 1.15
C PRO A 2 5.45 -21.50 0.81
N ASP A 3 6.04 -22.13 -0.21
CA ASP A 3 7.40 -21.84 -0.64
C ASP A 3 7.47 -20.42 -1.22
N ARG A 4 8.24 -19.54 -0.56
CA ARG A 4 8.44 -18.16 -1.00
C ARG A 4 9.43 -18.05 -2.17
N SER A 5 10.01 -19.17 -2.64
CA SER A 5 10.94 -19.23 -3.76
C SER A 5 10.33 -18.85 -5.11
N GLU A 6 9.00 -18.85 -5.22
CA GLU A 6 8.26 -18.50 -6.46
C GLU A 6 7.87 -17.01 -6.53
N HIS A 7 8.22 -16.20 -5.53
CA HIS A 7 7.91 -14.77 -5.55
C HIS A 7 8.83 -14.02 -6.54
N VAL A 8 8.24 -13.26 -7.46
CA VAL A 8 9.00 -12.44 -8.42
C VAL A 8 9.83 -11.37 -7.71
N LEU A 9 9.27 -10.74 -6.67
CA LEU A 9 9.99 -9.89 -5.72
C LEU A 9 9.68 -10.33 -4.30
N SER A 10 10.69 -10.28 -3.42
CA SER A 10 10.49 -10.48 -1.99
C SER A 10 9.57 -9.40 -1.40
N ASP A 11 8.91 -9.71 -0.29
CA ASP A 11 8.17 -8.68 0.46
C ASP A 11 9.14 -7.78 1.23
N ILE A 12 8.77 -6.50 1.37
CA ILE A 12 9.43 -5.58 2.29
C ILE A 12 8.54 -5.51 3.52
N LEU A 13 8.73 -6.45 4.44
CA LEU A 13 7.89 -6.60 5.62
C LEU A 13 8.76 -6.91 6.84
N ALA A 14 8.46 -6.26 7.96
CA ALA A 14 9.11 -6.45 9.25
C ALA A 14 8.09 -6.23 10.38
N PRO A 15 8.39 -6.65 11.62
CA PRO A 15 7.61 -6.22 12.79
C PRO A 15 7.69 -4.70 13.02
N GLY A 16 6.68 -4.12 13.68
CA GLY A 16 6.70 -2.71 14.10
C GLY A 16 6.36 -1.69 13.01
N LEU A 17 5.79 -2.14 11.89
CA LEU A 17 5.39 -1.25 10.80
C LEU A 17 4.18 -0.38 11.18
N HIS A 18 4.23 0.90 10.81
CA HIS A 18 3.08 1.80 10.85
C HIS A 18 2.15 1.56 9.66
N VAL A 19 2.74 1.33 8.48
CA VAL A 19 2.01 1.21 7.22
C VAL A 19 2.50 0.00 6.45
N VAL A 20 1.57 -0.79 5.87
CA VAL A 20 1.87 -1.73 4.80
C VAL A 20 1.14 -1.28 3.55
N VAL A 21 1.89 -0.91 2.50
CA VAL A 21 1.32 -0.58 1.19
C VAL A 21 1.15 -1.85 0.36
N VAL A 22 -0.03 -2.01 -0.24
CA VAL A 22 -0.43 -3.21 -0.98
C VAL A 22 -0.71 -2.88 -2.44
N GLY A 23 0.09 -3.42 -3.35
CA GLY A 23 -0.14 -3.37 -4.79
C GLY A 23 -0.88 -4.60 -5.33
N THR A 24 -0.96 -4.69 -6.66
CA THR A 24 -1.63 -5.79 -7.37
C THR A 24 -0.68 -6.94 -7.67
N ALA A 25 0.25 -6.70 -8.58
CA ALA A 25 1.36 -7.55 -8.96
C ALA A 25 2.51 -6.63 -9.35
N VAL A 26 3.73 -7.16 -9.31
CA VAL A 26 4.90 -6.40 -9.73
C VAL A 26 4.81 -6.04 -11.22
N GLY A 27 5.09 -4.78 -11.58
CA GLY A 27 5.14 -4.35 -12.97
C GLY A 27 6.38 -4.89 -13.70
N ASN A 28 6.32 -5.06 -15.03
CA ASN A 28 7.42 -5.63 -15.84
C ASN A 28 8.78 -4.94 -15.62
N VAL A 29 8.79 -3.61 -15.50
CA VAL A 29 10.02 -2.86 -15.21
C VAL A 29 10.54 -3.20 -13.82
N SER A 30 9.68 -3.20 -12.80
CA SER A 30 10.04 -3.59 -11.44
C SER A 30 10.58 -5.02 -11.35
N ALA A 31 9.97 -5.97 -12.07
CA ALA A 31 10.44 -7.35 -12.11
C ALA A 31 11.83 -7.47 -12.75
N ARG A 32 12.10 -6.69 -13.80
CA ARG A 32 13.42 -6.67 -14.46
C ARG A 32 14.50 -6.02 -13.59
N GLU A 33 14.16 -4.90 -12.95
CA GLU A 33 15.12 -4.14 -12.12
C GLU A 33 15.28 -4.71 -10.71
N GLY A 34 14.42 -5.65 -10.29
CA GLY A 34 14.49 -6.27 -8.96
C GLY A 34 13.95 -5.41 -7.81
N HIS A 35 13.23 -4.32 -8.10
CA HIS A 35 12.77 -3.35 -7.09
C HIS A 35 11.34 -2.88 -7.35
N TYR A 36 10.56 -2.66 -6.28
CA TYR A 36 9.20 -2.16 -6.35
C TYR A 36 9.13 -0.80 -7.01
N TYR A 37 8.07 -0.61 -7.81
CA TYR A 37 7.74 0.65 -8.46
C TYR A 37 8.92 1.30 -9.22
N SER A 38 9.73 0.51 -9.94
CA SER A 38 10.93 0.95 -10.67
C SER A 38 10.67 1.73 -11.96
N ASN A 39 9.45 1.70 -12.48
CA ASN A 39 9.11 2.53 -13.63
C ASN A 39 9.17 4.01 -13.23
N ILE A 40 10.00 4.80 -13.92
CA ILE A 40 10.18 6.25 -13.66
C ILE A 40 8.87 7.06 -13.74
N GLN A 41 7.89 6.58 -14.51
CA GLN A 41 6.57 7.19 -14.61
C GLN A 41 5.64 6.80 -13.46
N ASN A 42 6.03 5.84 -12.61
CA ASN A 42 5.30 5.49 -11.40
C ASN A 42 5.57 6.56 -10.32
N SER A 43 4.49 7.09 -9.75
CA SER A 43 4.56 8.20 -8.81
C SER A 43 4.74 7.77 -7.35
N PHE A 44 4.86 6.46 -7.05
CA PHE A 44 4.86 5.91 -5.69
C PHE A 44 5.86 6.62 -4.76
N TRP A 45 7.15 6.58 -5.13
CA TRP A 45 8.23 7.16 -4.34
C TRP A 45 8.06 8.66 -4.11
N ARG A 46 7.63 9.39 -5.15
CA ARG A 46 7.34 10.83 -5.04
C ARG A 46 6.13 11.09 -4.13
N ARG A 47 5.09 10.26 -4.19
CA ARG A 47 3.89 10.42 -3.35
C ARG A 47 4.16 10.15 -1.88
N LEU A 48 5.01 9.17 -1.54
CA LEU A 48 5.43 8.95 -0.16
C LEU A 48 6.13 10.20 0.41
N PHE A 49 7.06 10.77 -0.36
CA PHE A 49 7.75 12.01 0.03
C PHE A 49 6.78 13.18 0.19
N LEU A 50 5.88 13.40 -0.78
CA LEU A 50 4.90 14.50 -0.70
C LEU A 50 3.93 14.34 0.47
N ALA A 51 3.58 13.11 0.82
CA ALA A 51 2.77 12.79 1.99
C ALA A 51 3.51 12.99 3.32
N GLY A 52 4.83 13.23 3.31
CA GLY A 52 5.65 13.26 4.52
C GLY A 52 5.83 11.90 5.17
N LEU A 53 5.53 10.81 4.45
CA LEU A 53 5.79 9.43 4.89
C LEU A 53 7.29 9.09 4.79
N THR A 54 8.01 9.79 3.93
CA THR A 54 9.48 9.78 3.87
C THR A 54 9.98 11.23 3.82
N ASP A 55 11.16 11.49 4.38
CA ASP A 55 11.77 12.83 4.40
C ASP A 55 12.54 13.15 3.09
N VAL A 56 12.79 12.14 2.27
CA VAL A 56 13.40 12.23 0.94
C VAL A 56 12.64 11.39 -0.08
N ILE A 57 12.83 11.69 -1.37
CA ILE A 57 12.38 10.81 -2.45
C ILE A 57 13.37 9.64 -2.55
N LEU A 58 13.00 8.49 -2.01
CA LEU A 58 13.79 7.26 -2.15
C LEU A 58 13.83 6.80 -3.61
N ARG A 59 14.94 6.18 -4.02
CA ARG A 59 15.03 5.48 -5.30
C ARG A 59 14.54 4.04 -5.11
N PRO A 60 14.04 3.37 -6.16
CA PRO A 60 13.62 1.97 -6.07
C PRO A 60 14.67 1.05 -5.42
N LYS A 61 15.94 1.22 -5.76
CA LYS A 61 17.04 0.44 -5.16
C LYS A 61 17.29 0.68 -3.67
N ASP A 62 16.75 1.75 -3.12
CA ASP A 62 16.83 2.10 -1.70
C ASP A 62 15.56 1.65 -0.94
N GLU A 63 14.71 0.80 -1.54
CA GLU A 63 13.40 0.41 -1.00
C GLU A 63 13.43 -0.20 0.40
N LEU A 64 14.52 -0.88 0.79
CA LEU A 64 14.66 -1.44 2.13
C LEU A 64 14.70 -0.35 3.22
N LYS A 65 15.09 0.88 2.88
CA LYS A 65 15.03 2.01 3.81
C LYS A 65 13.62 2.36 4.22
N LEU A 66 12.57 1.93 3.49
CA LEU A 66 11.19 2.09 3.91
C LEU A 66 10.92 1.51 5.31
N LEU A 67 11.64 0.45 5.68
CA LEU A 67 11.53 -0.15 7.01
C LEU A 67 11.98 0.80 8.13
N GLU A 68 12.94 1.70 7.85
CA GLU A 68 13.37 2.75 8.79
C GLU A 68 12.26 3.79 9.04
N TYR A 69 11.35 3.97 8.07
CA TYR A 69 10.14 4.81 8.21
C TYR A 69 8.93 4.03 8.75
N GLY A 70 9.10 2.75 9.10
CA GLY A 70 8.00 1.87 9.48
C GLY A 70 7.02 1.59 8.34
N ILE A 71 7.48 1.60 7.10
CA ILE A 71 6.68 1.35 5.90
C ILE A 71 7.09 0.01 5.27
N GLY A 72 6.11 -0.87 5.07
CA GLY A 72 6.26 -2.12 4.33
C GLY A 72 5.59 -2.06 2.96
N VAL A 73 5.99 -2.97 2.06
CA VAL A 73 5.44 -3.11 0.71
C VAL A 73 5.26 -4.59 0.38
N THR A 74 4.09 -4.94 -0.14
CA THR A 74 3.76 -6.26 -0.69
C THR A 74 2.77 -6.10 -1.85
N ASP A 75 2.57 -7.19 -2.61
CA ASP A 75 1.50 -7.31 -3.60
C ASP A 75 0.53 -8.44 -3.22
N LEU A 76 -0.70 -8.36 -3.73
CA LEU A 76 -1.68 -9.45 -3.63
C LEU A 76 -1.39 -10.62 -4.56
N ASN A 77 -0.65 -10.41 -5.64
CA ASN A 77 -0.08 -11.46 -6.47
C ASN A 77 1.44 -11.34 -6.47
N LYS A 78 2.09 -12.39 -6.02
CA LYS A 78 3.54 -12.46 -5.86
C LYS A 78 4.25 -13.24 -6.95
N THR A 79 3.53 -13.99 -7.78
CA THR A 79 4.10 -15.01 -8.68
C THR A 79 4.11 -14.59 -10.14
N VAL A 80 3.51 -13.45 -10.49
CA VAL A 80 3.49 -12.93 -11.86
C VAL A 80 4.02 -11.49 -11.95
N ALA A 81 4.66 -11.18 -13.07
CA ALA A 81 5.00 -9.82 -13.46
C ALA A 81 4.03 -9.32 -14.54
N GLN A 82 3.27 -8.26 -14.26
CA GLN A 82 2.33 -7.69 -15.20
C GLN A 82 2.13 -6.18 -14.99
N GLY A 83 2.20 -5.40 -16.07
CA GLY A 83 2.01 -3.94 -16.02
C GLY A 83 0.55 -3.47 -16.00
N ASN A 84 -0.42 -4.38 -16.09
CA ASN A 84 -1.86 -4.10 -15.99
C ASN A 84 -2.50 -5.15 -15.09
N ASN A 85 -3.76 -4.92 -14.70
CA ASN A 85 -4.42 -5.81 -13.75
C ASN A 85 -5.35 -6.86 -14.39
N ARG A 86 -5.37 -6.95 -15.73
CA ARG A 86 -6.31 -7.82 -16.45
C ARG A 86 -5.98 -9.28 -16.17
N GLY A 87 -6.96 -10.03 -15.67
CA GLY A 87 -6.81 -11.47 -15.41
C GLY A 87 -5.91 -11.84 -14.23
N LEU A 88 -5.48 -10.87 -13.41
CA LEU A 88 -4.71 -11.18 -12.20
C LEU A 88 -5.55 -11.99 -11.21
N ALA A 89 -5.07 -13.19 -10.88
CA ALA A 89 -5.50 -13.95 -9.72
C ALA A 89 -4.81 -13.38 -8.47
N TYR A 90 -5.57 -13.11 -7.41
CA TYR A 90 -5.02 -12.57 -6.17
C TYR A 90 -4.95 -13.67 -5.11
N ASP A 91 -3.80 -13.79 -4.47
CA ASP A 91 -3.59 -14.65 -3.30
C ASP A 91 -4.00 -13.87 -2.04
N HIS A 92 -5.31 -13.78 -1.83
CA HIS A 92 -5.86 -13.05 -0.69
C HIS A 92 -5.50 -13.69 0.66
N GLN A 93 -5.56 -15.03 0.74
CA GLN A 93 -5.25 -15.73 1.98
C GLN A 93 -3.76 -15.64 2.31
N GLY A 94 -2.87 -15.92 1.35
CA GLY A 94 -1.43 -15.80 1.61
C GLY A 94 -1.02 -14.36 1.89
N PHE A 95 -1.70 -13.35 1.33
CA PHE A 95 -1.52 -11.96 1.75
C PHE A 95 -1.86 -11.75 3.24
N LEU A 96 -3.01 -12.25 3.71
CA LEU A 96 -3.40 -12.17 5.12
C LEU A 96 -2.39 -12.89 6.02
N ASP A 97 -1.95 -14.08 5.63
CA ASP A 97 -0.97 -14.87 6.37
C ASP A 97 0.37 -14.13 6.55
N ARG A 98 0.73 -13.26 5.61
CA ARG A 98 1.96 -12.44 5.67
C ARG A 98 1.78 -11.17 6.48
N VAL A 99 0.62 -10.52 6.43
CA VAL A 99 0.40 -9.18 7.00
C VAL A 99 -0.19 -9.21 8.40
N LEU A 100 -1.15 -10.09 8.68
CA LEU A 100 -1.83 -10.13 10.00
C LEU A 100 -0.86 -10.34 11.17
N PRO A 101 0.16 -11.22 11.10
CA PRO A 101 1.11 -11.40 12.21
C PRO A 101 1.96 -10.17 12.53
N LEU A 102 2.06 -9.20 11.61
CA LEU A 102 2.87 -7.99 11.77
C LEU A 102 2.10 -6.87 12.47
N THR A 103 0.77 -7.00 12.56
CA THR A 103 -0.15 -6.04 13.19
C THR A 103 0.18 -4.57 12.86
N PRO A 104 0.32 -4.19 11.57
CA PRO A 104 0.63 -2.80 11.24
C PRO A 104 -0.53 -1.88 11.65
N ALA A 105 -0.25 -0.62 11.96
CA ALA A 105 -1.33 0.32 12.30
C ALA A 105 -2.28 0.54 11.11
N TRP A 106 -1.74 0.52 9.89
CA TRP A 106 -2.45 0.75 8.63
C TRP A 106 -2.09 -0.26 7.55
N VAL A 107 -3.11 -0.73 6.82
CA VAL A 107 -2.95 -1.40 5.52
C VAL A 107 -3.51 -0.49 4.44
N VAL A 108 -2.67 -0.11 3.49
CA VAL A 108 -2.98 0.88 2.46
C VAL A 108 -3.00 0.22 1.09
N PHE A 109 -4.17 0.06 0.49
CA PHE A 109 -4.28 -0.45 -0.88
C PHE A 109 -3.93 0.66 -1.88
N ASN A 110 -2.90 0.45 -2.68
CA ASN A 110 -2.46 1.38 -3.75
C ASN A 110 -3.28 1.18 -5.04
N GLY A 111 -4.62 1.31 -4.92
CA GLY A 111 -5.57 1.19 -6.03
C GLY A 111 -6.89 0.51 -5.63
N ALA A 112 -7.98 0.94 -6.28
CA ALA A 112 -9.34 0.50 -5.93
C ALA A 112 -9.68 -0.92 -6.38
N GLU A 113 -9.12 -1.42 -7.49
CA GLU A 113 -9.57 -2.69 -8.06
C GLU A 113 -9.27 -3.87 -7.14
N HIS A 114 -8.05 -3.97 -6.64
CA HIS A 114 -7.65 -5.06 -5.78
C HIS A 114 -8.12 -4.86 -4.34
N ALA A 115 -8.27 -3.61 -3.89
CA ALA A 115 -9.01 -3.30 -2.66
C ALA A 115 -10.45 -3.86 -2.73
N LYS A 116 -11.18 -3.61 -3.83
CA LYS A 116 -12.53 -4.15 -4.05
C LYS A 116 -12.58 -5.66 -4.01
N LYS A 117 -11.67 -6.33 -4.73
CA LYS A 117 -11.63 -7.81 -4.75
C LYS A 117 -11.30 -8.37 -3.37
N HIS A 118 -10.35 -7.78 -2.66
CA HIS A 118 -9.98 -8.22 -1.32
C HIS A 118 -11.07 -7.95 -0.28
N ALA A 119 -11.73 -6.78 -0.31
CA ALA A 119 -12.88 -6.49 0.55
C ALA A 119 -13.97 -7.57 0.35
N ARG A 120 -14.32 -7.88 -0.91
CA ARG A 120 -15.30 -8.92 -1.22
C ARG A 120 -14.87 -10.30 -0.72
N PHE A 121 -13.59 -10.66 -0.87
CA PHE A 121 -13.06 -11.93 -0.37
C PHE A 121 -13.28 -12.08 1.15
N ASN A 122 -13.13 -10.99 1.91
CA ASN A 122 -13.36 -10.96 3.36
C ASN A 122 -14.81 -10.66 3.76
N GLY A 123 -15.77 -10.70 2.83
CA GLY A 123 -17.19 -10.41 3.13
C GLY A 123 -17.49 -8.94 3.43
N HIS A 124 -16.56 -8.03 3.11
CA HIS A 124 -16.73 -6.59 3.26
C HIS A 124 -17.10 -5.91 1.94
N ARG A 125 -17.67 -4.71 2.06
CA ARG A 125 -17.97 -3.85 0.93
C ARG A 125 -16.87 -2.80 0.78
N TYR A 126 -16.45 -2.57 -0.46
CA TYR A 126 -15.70 -1.37 -0.83
C TYR A 126 -16.68 -0.21 -1.05
N ASP A 127 -16.41 0.93 -0.43
CA ASP A 127 -17.29 2.10 -0.40
C ASP A 127 -16.67 3.35 -1.05
N GLY A 128 -15.36 3.41 -1.28
CA GLY A 128 -14.71 4.57 -1.88
C GLY A 128 -13.19 4.57 -1.69
N PHE A 129 -12.54 5.64 -2.14
CA PHE A 129 -11.16 5.92 -1.69
C PHE A 129 -11.19 6.54 -0.28
N GLY A 130 -10.07 6.44 0.44
CA GLY A 130 -9.94 6.94 1.81
C GLY A 130 -10.03 5.84 2.87
N LEU A 131 -10.31 6.25 4.10
CA LEU A 131 -10.54 5.35 5.23
C LEU A 131 -11.70 4.39 4.96
N GLN A 132 -11.54 3.14 5.35
CA GLN A 132 -12.57 2.11 5.22
C GLN A 132 -13.17 1.78 6.60
N GLU A 133 -14.46 1.42 6.63
CA GLU A 133 -15.13 0.98 7.85
C GLU A 133 -14.65 -0.39 8.35
N TRP A 134 -14.10 -1.22 7.45
CA TRP A 134 -13.59 -2.54 7.76
C TRP A 134 -12.09 -2.54 8.10
N LYS A 135 -11.65 -3.57 8.82
CA LYS A 135 -10.28 -3.75 9.28
C LYS A 135 -9.69 -5.07 8.78
N LEU A 136 -8.37 -5.20 8.85
CA LEU A 136 -7.66 -6.47 8.70
C LEU A 136 -7.01 -6.84 10.04
N GLY A 137 -7.66 -7.74 10.79
CA GLY A 137 -7.34 -7.88 12.22
C GLY A 137 -7.56 -6.54 12.92
N GLU A 138 -6.54 -6.04 13.61
CA GLU A 138 -6.57 -4.73 14.27
C GLU A 138 -6.18 -3.56 13.35
N SER A 139 -5.59 -3.86 12.18
CA SER A 139 -5.10 -2.85 11.25
C SER A 139 -6.25 -2.09 10.60
N ARG A 140 -6.20 -0.76 10.65
CA ARG A 140 -7.13 0.10 9.89
C ARG A 140 -6.80 0.01 8.40
N VAL A 141 -7.82 0.07 7.57
CA VAL A 141 -7.66 -0.03 6.11
C VAL A 141 -7.91 1.32 5.46
N PHE A 142 -7.03 1.68 4.54
CA PHE A 142 -7.14 2.86 3.70
C PHE A 142 -6.99 2.47 2.23
N VAL A 143 -7.79 3.05 1.33
CA VAL A 143 -7.63 2.83 -0.10
C VAL A 143 -7.18 4.13 -0.76
N ALA A 144 -5.96 4.14 -1.25
CA ALA A 144 -5.41 5.25 -2.00
C ALA A 144 -5.57 5.03 -3.51
N PRO A 145 -5.74 6.10 -4.31
CA PRO A 145 -5.61 6.02 -5.76
C PRO A 145 -4.24 5.50 -6.18
N GLY A 146 -4.24 4.61 -7.18
CA GLY A 146 -3.04 3.92 -7.65
C GLY A 146 -1.91 4.87 -8.08
N SER A 147 -0.66 4.46 -7.91
CA SER A 147 0.52 5.24 -8.29
C SER A 147 1.01 5.04 -9.73
N SER A 148 0.31 4.20 -10.51
CA SER A 148 0.69 3.88 -11.88
C SER A 148 0.63 5.11 -12.81
N PRO A 149 1.32 5.09 -13.97
CA PRO A 149 1.33 6.22 -14.90
C PRO A 149 -0.05 6.66 -15.41
N GLN A 150 -1.07 5.80 -15.28
CA GLN A 150 -2.45 6.04 -15.72
C GLN A 150 -3.24 6.92 -14.73
N VAL A 151 -2.72 7.11 -13.51
CA VAL A 151 -3.36 7.88 -12.44
C VAL A 151 -2.51 9.10 -12.12
N ARG A 152 -2.82 10.20 -12.79
CA ARG A 152 -2.20 11.51 -12.51
C ARG A 152 -2.65 12.05 -11.16
N ASP A 153 -1.79 12.85 -10.52
CA ASP A 153 -2.09 13.45 -9.21
C ASP A 153 -3.37 14.27 -9.19
N ALA A 154 -3.64 15.04 -10.25
CA ALA A 154 -4.86 15.84 -10.38
C ALA A 154 -6.11 15.03 -10.76
N ARG A 155 -6.02 13.69 -10.90
CA ARG A 155 -7.19 12.87 -11.22
C ARG A 155 -8.17 12.92 -10.05
N LEU A 156 -9.39 13.36 -10.32
CA LEU A 156 -10.45 13.34 -9.34
C LEU A 156 -10.91 11.90 -9.04
N CYS A 157 -10.78 11.53 -7.79
CA CYS A 157 -11.14 10.24 -7.21
C CYS A 157 -12.25 10.48 -6.19
N MET A 158 -13.21 9.55 -6.10
CA MET A 158 -14.39 9.71 -5.25
C MET A 158 -14.23 8.89 -3.96
N ASP A 159 -14.43 9.52 -2.82
CA ASP A 159 -14.47 8.82 -1.52
C ASP A 159 -15.85 8.24 -1.21
N ASN A 160 -15.98 7.68 -0.02
CA ASN A 160 -17.20 7.02 0.45
C ASN A 160 -18.32 8.01 0.83
N THR A 161 -18.05 9.30 0.90
CA THR A 161 -19.06 10.35 1.10
C THR A 161 -19.62 10.88 -0.22
N GLY A 162 -19.00 10.50 -1.35
CA GLY A 162 -19.32 11.01 -2.67
C GLY A 162 -18.53 12.27 -3.05
N GLU A 163 -17.66 12.78 -2.17
CA GLU A 163 -16.77 13.88 -2.46
C GLU A 163 -15.68 13.44 -3.46
N ARG A 164 -15.28 14.36 -4.34
CA ARG A 164 -14.22 14.14 -5.33
C ARG A 164 -13.00 14.98 -5.01
N ARG A 165 -11.89 14.34 -4.66
CA ARG A 165 -10.61 14.97 -4.33
C ARG A 165 -9.52 14.52 -5.31
N ALA A 166 -8.42 15.26 -5.40
CA ALA A 166 -7.32 14.87 -6.27
C ALA A 166 -6.67 13.60 -5.75
N ALA A 167 -6.14 12.76 -6.65
CA ALA A 167 -5.52 11.51 -6.28
C ALA A 167 -4.37 11.67 -5.28
N ILE A 168 -3.63 12.78 -5.36
CA ILE A 168 -2.58 13.12 -4.40
C ILE A 168 -3.12 13.40 -2.99
N ASP A 169 -4.32 13.98 -2.86
CA ASP A 169 -4.87 14.40 -1.57
C ASP A 169 -5.09 13.21 -0.63
N TYR A 170 -5.45 12.04 -1.17
CA TYR A 170 -5.57 10.80 -0.40
C TYR A 170 -4.22 10.33 0.17
N TRP A 171 -3.12 10.55 -0.55
CA TRP A 171 -1.78 10.23 -0.04
C TRP A 171 -1.35 11.23 1.04
N LEU A 172 -1.67 12.52 0.87
CA LEU A 172 -1.42 13.54 1.88
C LEU A 172 -2.21 13.25 3.17
N GLU A 173 -3.49 12.88 3.05
CA GLU A 173 -4.33 12.46 4.17
C GLU A 173 -3.72 11.26 4.90
N MET A 174 -3.26 10.24 4.18
CA MET A 174 -2.59 9.09 4.80
C MET A 174 -1.34 9.51 5.60
N GLY A 175 -0.52 10.42 5.06
CA GLY A 175 0.63 10.97 5.78
C GLY A 175 0.25 11.67 7.09
N GLN A 176 -0.82 12.45 7.08
CA GLN A 176 -1.35 13.14 8.26
C GLN A 176 -1.86 12.14 9.32
N LEU A 177 -2.58 11.10 8.89
CA LEU A 177 -3.10 10.05 9.77
C LEU A 177 -1.97 9.29 10.47
N VAL A 178 -0.94 8.87 9.72
CA VAL A 178 0.23 8.18 10.29
C VAL A 178 0.97 9.06 11.28
N THR A 179 1.22 10.32 10.93
CA THR A 179 1.91 11.27 11.82
C THR A 179 1.13 11.48 13.13
N SER A 180 -0.19 11.54 13.05
CA SER A 180 -1.06 11.73 14.22
C SER A 180 -1.02 10.53 15.16
N ASP A 181 -1.06 9.31 14.63
CA ASP A 181 -1.00 8.09 15.44
C ASP A 181 0.35 7.87 16.12
N VAL A 182 1.45 8.19 15.42
CA VAL A 182 2.81 8.09 15.99
C VAL A 182 2.93 8.98 17.23
N ARG A 183 2.44 10.23 17.17
CA ARG A 183 2.45 11.16 18.31
C ARG A 183 1.63 10.69 19.51
N VAL A 184 0.46 10.08 19.26
CA VAL A 184 -0.38 9.52 20.34
C VAL A 184 0.36 8.35 21.00
N GLY A 185 0.93 7.44 20.22
CA GLY A 185 1.65 6.27 20.75
C GLY A 185 2.98 6.58 21.45
N GLU A 186 3.57 7.75 21.23
CA GLU A 186 4.71 8.26 22.02
C GLU A 186 4.27 8.83 23.37
N THR A 187 3.09 9.46 23.42
CA THR A 187 2.54 10.06 24.65
C THR A 187 2.07 9.00 25.64
N ASP A 188 1.52 7.88 25.15
CA ASP A 188 1.08 6.75 25.98
C ASP A 188 2.25 5.89 26.51
N ARG A 189 3.44 5.98 25.90
CA ARG A 189 4.65 5.24 26.35
C ARG A 189 5.48 5.98 27.39
N GLN A 190 5.15 7.23 27.69
CA GLN A 190 5.80 8.05 28.71
C GLN A 190 5.01 8.13 30.03
N GLN A 191 3.92 7.38 30.16
CA GLN A 191 3.12 7.22 31.39
C GLN A 191 3.19 5.78 31.90
#